data_AF-N6TZF6-F1
#
_entry.id   AF-N6TZF6-F1
#
_cell.length_a   1.000
_cell.length_b   1.000
_cell.length_c   1.000
_cell.angle_alpha   90.00
_cell.angle_beta   90.00
_cell.angle_gamma   90.00
#
_symmetry.space_group_name_H-M   'P 1'
#
loop_
_entity.id
_entity.type
_entity.pdbx_description
1 polymer ?
#
loop_
_entity_poly.entity_id
_entity_poly.type
_entity_poly.pdbx_seq_one_letter_code
_entity_poly.pdbx_strand_id
1 'polypeptide(L)'
;MEPEPLGKLPEPVVLVETLNRWGDAPSAQHASVIIPSGEVRGLHASPFPCDDCINQKLILWDGDISSLEVDAIVNSTNESMNDINPASASIFRRAGPRLREEIKADVKECGTGEAKVTQGHYLPARYIIHTVGPKYNMKYQTASENTLHMCYRNTLQKAKEMGLHSIAIPVINSLKRNYPPDQGAHVALRTVRRFLERHGNSLDTVIFVVDKVDLGIYEVLLPLYFPRSKQEEDAARYQLPSDVGGPDGEPIMADRQIRIIDNPQHALHVRASYFH
;
A
#
# COMPACT_ATOMS: atom_id res chain seq x y z
N MET A 1 35.98 -22.33 -12.85
CA MET A 1 35.45 -21.36 -13.83
C MET A 1 34.18 -21.97 -14.39
N GLU A 2 33.03 -21.55 -13.88
CA GLU A 2 31.77 -21.83 -14.55
C GLU A 2 31.77 -21.11 -15.91
N PRO A 3 31.25 -21.73 -16.98
CA PRO A 3 31.21 -21.08 -18.29
C PRO A 3 30.26 -19.88 -18.23
N GLU A 4 30.73 -18.72 -18.68
CA GLU A 4 29.88 -17.54 -18.91
C GLU A 4 28.75 -17.92 -19.88
N PRO A 5 27.47 -17.70 -19.53
CA PRO A 5 26.39 -17.99 -20.46
C PRO A 5 26.42 -16.97 -21.60
N LEU A 6 26.67 -17.48 -22.81
CA LEU A 6 26.58 -16.74 -24.07
C LEU A 6 25.23 -16.00 -24.21
N GLY A 7 25.30 -14.67 -24.27
CA GLY A 7 24.50 -13.85 -25.18
C GLY A 7 23.00 -13.68 -24.91
N LYS A 8 22.52 -13.62 -23.66
CA LYS A 8 21.24 -12.94 -23.41
C LYS A 8 21.47 -11.43 -23.51
N LEU A 9 20.76 -10.76 -24.43
CA LEU A 9 20.64 -9.30 -24.37
C LEU A 9 20.19 -8.92 -22.96
N PRO A 10 20.73 -7.83 -22.37
CA PRO A 10 20.31 -7.39 -21.05
C PRO A 10 18.79 -7.21 -21.04
N GLU A 11 18.10 -7.81 -20.06
CA GLU A 11 16.65 -7.63 -19.89
C GLU A 11 16.37 -6.12 -19.76
N PRO A 12 15.33 -5.59 -20.42
CA PRO A 12 15.08 -4.16 -20.45
C PRO A 12 14.93 -3.60 -19.03
N VAL A 13 15.53 -2.44 -18.81
CA VAL A 13 15.43 -1.66 -17.57
C VAL A 13 14.48 -0.51 -17.84
N VAL A 14 13.57 -0.27 -16.90
CA VAL A 14 12.60 0.83 -16.95
C VAL A 14 13.04 1.88 -15.95
N LEU A 15 13.39 3.05 -16.49
CA LEU A 15 13.81 4.21 -15.72
C LEU A 15 12.59 4.97 -15.22
N VAL A 16 12.60 5.38 -13.95
CA VAL A 16 11.45 6.06 -13.31
C VAL A 16 11.09 7.35 -14.04
N GLU A 17 12.08 8.09 -14.54
CA GLU A 17 11.92 9.33 -15.29
C GLU A 17 11.21 9.17 -16.64
N THR A 18 11.11 7.94 -17.15
CA THR A 18 10.36 7.65 -18.40
C THR A 18 8.88 7.40 -18.16
N LEU A 19 8.45 7.31 -16.89
CA LEU A 19 7.08 7.04 -16.50
C LEU A 19 6.33 8.34 -16.19
N ASN A 20 5.05 8.38 -16.57
CA ASN A 20 4.20 9.55 -16.32
C ASN A 20 3.82 9.65 -14.85
N ARG A 21 4.00 10.83 -14.25
CA ARG A 21 3.49 11.13 -12.92
C ARG A 21 1.97 11.23 -12.95
N TRP A 22 1.33 10.85 -11.85
CA TRP A 22 -0.11 10.94 -11.69
C TRP A 22 -0.60 12.39 -11.81
N GLY A 23 0.14 13.35 -11.25
CA GLY A 23 -0.17 14.78 -11.35
C GLY A 23 -0.23 15.31 -12.79
N ASP A 24 0.50 14.68 -13.72
CA ASP A 24 0.55 15.08 -15.13
C ASP A 24 -0.39 14.22 -16.01
N ALA A 25 -0.93 13.13 -15.47
CA ALA A 25 -1.82 12.24 -16.20
C ALA A 25 -3.13 12.97 -16.53
N PRO A 26 -3.68 12.81 -17.75
CA PRO A 26 -4.91 13.47 -18.13
C PRO A 26 -6.05 13.05 -17.20
N SER A 27 -6.91 14.00 -16.81
CA SER A 27 -8.18 13.64 -16.15
C SER A 27 -8.99 12.77 -17.10
N ALA A 28 -9.40 11.60 -16.64
CA ALA A 28 -10.27 10.73 -17.42
C ALA A 28 -11.59 11.49 -17.67
N GLN A 29 -11.88 11.76 -18.94
CA GLN A 29 -13.13 12.39 -19.39
C GLN A 29 -14.38 11.57 -19.04
N HIS A 30 -14.20 10.35 -18.51
CA HIS A 30 -15.25 9.38 -18.18
C HIS A 30 -15.90 9.57 -16.80
N ALA A 31 -15.39 10.46 -15.95
CA ALA A 31 -16.14 10.89 -14.78
C ALA A 31 -17.24 11.87 -15.23
N SER A 32 -18.27 11.34 -15.89
CA SER A 32 -19.55 12.04 -16.03
C SER A 32 -20.09 12.18 -14.61
N VAL A 33 -19.74 13.29 -13.95
CA VAL A 33 -20.08 13.53 -12.57
C VAL A 33 -21.60 13.59 -12.48
N ILE A 34 -22.23 12.53 -11.99
CA ILE A 34 -23.60 12.60 -11.52
C ILE A 34 -23.51 13.34 -10.18
N ILE A 35 -23.50 14.67 -10.23
CA ILE A 35 -23.76 15.49 -9.05
C ILE A 35 -25.26 15.36 -8.81
N PRO A 36 -25.73 14.69 -7.75
CA PRO A 36 -27.15 14.68 -7.44
C PRO A 36 -27.57 16.13 -7.19
N SER A 37 -28.52 16.62 -7.99
CA SER A 37 -29.20 17.89 -7.74
C SER A 37 -30.09 17.72 -6.50
N GLY A 38 -29.48 17.73 -5.31
CA GLY A 38 -30.18 17.52 -4.05
C GLY A 38 -29.25 17.67 -2.84
N GLU A 39 -29.57 18.67 -2.02
CA GLU A 39 -29.05 19.00 -0.68
C GLU A 39 -27.55 18.74 -0.41
N VAL A 40 -26.82 19.84 -0.29
CA VAL A 40 -25.44 19.93 0.22
C VAL A 40 -25.39 19.31 1.63
N ARG A 41 -25.07 18.01 1.72
CA ARG A 41 -24.72 17.37 3.00
C ARG A 41 -23.43 18.03 3.51
N GLY A 42 -23.59 19.05 4.36
CA GLY A 42 -22.57 19.60 5.26
C GLY A 42 -21.28 20.10 4.60
N LEU A 43 -20.86 21.31 4.98
CA LEU A 43 -19.56 21.91 4.68
C LEU A 43 -18.39 21.17 5.38
N HIS A 44 -18.31 19.85 5.28
CA HIS A 44 -17.12 19.11 5.73
C HIS A 44 -16.05 19.18 4.63
N ALA A 45 -14.80 19.45 5.03
CA ALA A 45 -13.66 19.41 4.12
C ALA A 45 -13.51 18.01 3.49
N SER A 46 -13.00 17.94 2.26
CA SER A 46 -12.66 16.65 1.66
C SER A 46 -11.66 15.92 2.59
N PRO A 47 -11.87 14.62 2.88
CA PRO A 47 -10.90 13.87 3.68
C PRO A 47 -9.53 13.72 3.00
N PHE A 48 -9.49 13.93 1.68
CA PHE A 48 -8.29 13.94 0.83
C PHE A 48 -8.34 15.17 -0.09
N PRO A 49 -7.82 16.33 0.32
CA PRO A 49 -7.77 17.51 -0.52
C PRO A 49 -6.78 17.35 -1.69
N CYS A 50 -6.96 18.13 -2.75
CA CYS A 50 -5.99 18.22 -3.85
C CYS A 50 -4.62 18.68 -3.30
N ASP A 51 -3.56 17.95 -3.65
CA ASP A 51 -2.18 18.25 -3.23
C ASP A 51 -1.22 17.89 -4.36
N ASP A 52 -0.73 18.92 -5.06
CA ASP A 52 0.15 18.75 -6.22
C ASP A 52 1.48 18.12 -5.84
N CYS A 53 2.01 18.41 -4.66
CA CYS A 53 3.28 17.83 -4.19
C CYS A 53 3.14 16.32 -3.99
N ILE A 54 2.02 15.86 -3.42
CA ILE A 54 1.73 14.43 -3.28
C ILE A 54 1.45 13.80 -4.66
N ASN A 55 0.67 14.45 -5.51
CA ASN A 55 0.31 13.93 -6.83
C ASN A 55 1.53 13.73 -7.74
N GLN A 56 2.55 14.59 -7.63
CA GLN A 56 3.81 14.46 -8.37
C GLN A 56 4.71 13.32 -7.88
N LYS A 57 4.42 12.74 -6.71
CA LYS A 57 5.17 11.59 -6.18
C LYS A 57 4.61 10.26 -6.66
N LEU A 58 3.41 10.23 -7.22
CA LEU A 58 2.76 9.00 -7.63
C LEU A 58 2.99 8.67 -9.10
N ILE A 59 3.13 7.38 -9.37
CA ILE A 59 3.06 6.79 -10.71
C ILE A 59 2.12 5.59 -10.64
N LEU A 60 1.21 5.46 -11.60
CA LEU A 60 0.46 4.24 -11.87
C LEU A 60 1.07 3.59 -13.11
N TRP A 61 1.49 2.32 -13.00
CA TRP A 61 2.20 1.66 -14.08
C TRP A 61 1.78 0.19 -14.24
N ASP A 62 1.43 -0.21 -15.45
CA ASP A 62 1.20 -1.61 -15.85
C ASP A 62 2.50 -2.16 -16.45
N GLY A 63 3.14 -3.10 -15.75
CA GLY A 63 4.40 -3.69 -16.19
C GLY A 63 5.08 -4.62 -15.18
N ASP A 64 6.23 -5.17 -15.58
CA ASP A 64 7.02 -6.08 -14.75
C ASP A 64 7.83 -5.28 -13.71
N ILE A 65 7.40 -5.34 -12.45
CA ILE A 65 8.07 -4.68 -11.31
C ILE A 65 9.56 -4.98 -11.21
N SER A 66 10.03 -6.16 -11.66
CA SER A 66 11.44 -6.54 -11.60
C SER A 66 12.33 -5.71 -12.55
N SER A 67 11.73 -4.98 -13.48
CA SER A 67 12.45 -4.14 -14.46
C SER A 67 12.71 -2.71 -14.03
N LEU A 68 12.09 -2.26 -12.93
CA LEU A 68 12.19 -0.87 -12.47
C LEU A 68 13.54 -0.58 -11.82
N GLU A 69 14.19 0.50 -12.25
CA GLU A 69 15.35 1.08 -11.58
C GLU A 69 14.88 2.03 -10.46
N VAL A 70 14.71 1.48 -9.27
CA VAL A 70 14.23 2.19 -8.05
C VAL A 70 15.06 1.77 -6.85
N ASP A 71 14.93 2.47 -5.72
CA ASP A 71 15.61 2.05 -4.50
C ASP A 71 15.04 0.74 -3.96
N ALA A 72 13.72 0.59 -3.94
CA ALA A 72 13.08 -0.65 -3.50
C ALA A 72 11.92 -1.08 -4.38
N ILE A 73 11.82 -2.39 -4.60
CA ILE A 73 10.59 -3.02 -5.06
C ILE A 73 9.99 -3.85 -3.94
N VAL A 74 8.67 -3.98 -3.92
CA VAL A 74 7.96 -4.84 -2.96
C VAL A 74 7.66 -6.19 -3.57
N ASN A 75 7.93 -7.27 -2.83
CA ASN A 75 7.50 -8.63 -3.17
C ASN A 75 6.38 -9.08 -2.22
N SER A 76 5.19 -9.37 -2.76
CA SER A 76 4.10 -10.00 -2.02
C SER A 76 4.26 -11.52 -2.06
N THR A 77 4.45 -12.14 -0.89
CA THR A 77 4.78 -13.57 -0.76
C THR A 77 3.91 -14.26 0.31
N ASN A 78 4.35 -15.42 0.80
CA ASN A 78 3.79 -16.14 1.94
C ASN A 78 4.78 -16.20 3.11
N GLU A 79 4.31 -16.75 4.23
CA GLU A 79 5.05 -16.77 5.48
C GLU A 79 6.38 -17.54 5.39
N SER A 80 6.42 -18.56 4.53
CA SER A 80 7.61 -19.37 4.24
C SER A 80 8.48 -18.81 3.11
N MET A 81 8.19 -17.60 2.62
CA MET A 81 8.95 -16.89 1.59
C MET A 81 9.13 -17.67 0.27
N ASN A 82 8.19 -18.57 -0.04
CA ASN A 82 8.28 -19.48 -1.19
C ASN A 82 7.06 -19.40 -2.13
N ASP A 83 6.21 -18.38 -1.97
CA ASP A 83 5.07 -18.20 -2.85
C ASP A 83 5.51 -17.89 -4.29
N ILE A 84 4.88 -18.58 -5.23
CA ILE A 84 5.07 -18.36 -6.66
C ILE A 84 3.82 -17.67 -7.18
N ASN A 85 3.99 -16.42 -7.56
CA ASN A 85 3.05 -15.59 -8.31
C ASN A 85 3.82 -14.88 -9.44
N PRO A 86 3.16 -14.32 -10.46
CA PRO A 86 3.85 -13.77 -11.63
C PRO A 86 4.95 -12.75 -11.29
N ALA A 87 4.66 -11.78 -10.41
CA ALA A 87 5.63 -10.78 -9.97
C ALA A 87 6.80 -11.42 -9.19
N SER A 88 6.51 -12.28 -8.21
CA SER A 88 7.53 -13.02 -7.45
C SER A 88 8.43 -13.86 -8.39
N ALA A 89 7.85 -14.52 -9.39
CA ALA A 89 8.59 -15.31 -10.35
C ALA A 89 9.57 -14.46 -11.18
N SER A 90 9.13 -13.29 -11.66
CA SER A 90 10.00 -12.33 -12.35
C SER A 90 11.11 -11.80 -11.43
N ILE A 91 10.77 -11.42 -10.19
CA ILE A 91 11.73 -10.95 -9.17
C ILE A 91 12.82 -12.00 -8.93
N PHE A 92 12.44 -13.26 -8.63
CA PHE A 92 13.41 -14.33 -8.37
C PHE A 92 14.24 -14.70 -9.61
N ARG A 93 13.63 -14.68 -10.80
CA ARG A 93 14.35 -14.93 -12.06
C ARG A 93 15.44 -13.88 -12.25
N ARG A 94 15.10 -12.61 -12.09
CA ARG A 94 15.97 -11.49 -12.41
C ARG A 94 16.98 -11.17 -11.31
N ALA A 95 16.61 -11.30 -10.04
CA ALA A 95 17.55 -11.16 -8.90
C ALA A 95 18.61 -12.26 -8.87
N GLY A 96 18.31 -13.45 -9.42
CA GLY A 96 19.21 -14.58 -9.47
C GLY A 96 19.24 -15.42 -8.18
N PRO A 97 20.08 -16.47 -8.14
CA PRO A 97 20.05 -17.48 -7.08
C PRO A 97 20.43 -16.93 -5.69
N ARG A 98 21.24 -15.87 -5.63
CA ARG A 98 21.68 -15.23 -4.37
C ARG A 98 20.52 -14.74 -3.51
N LEU A 99 19.40 -14.36 -4.13
CA LEU A 99 18.19 -13.98 -3.39
C LEU A 99 17.67 -15.12 -2.51
N ARG A 100 17.68 -16.35 -3.03
CA ARG A 100 17.23 -17.52 -2.26
C ARG A 100 18.22 -17.87 -1.14
N GLU A 101 19.51 -17.63 -1.36
CA GLU A 101 20.55 -17.83 -0.34
C GLU A 101 20.38 -16.84 0.81
N GLU A 102 20.22 -15.55 0.52
CA GLU A 102 19.98 -14.50 1.52
C GLU A 102 18.68 -14.74 2.30
N ILE A 103 17.57 -15.06 1.61
CA ILE A 103 16.30 -15.39 2.27
C ILE A 103 16.47 -16.57 3.22
N LYS A 104 17.22 -17.61 2.84
CA LYS A 104 17.43 -18.79 3.68
C LYS A 104 18.35 -18.51 4.88
N ALA A 105 19.35 -17.65 4.70
CA ALA A 105 20.33 -17.33 5.73
C ALA A 105 19.77 -16.34 6.77
N ASP A 106 19.19 -15.23 6.29
CA ASP A 106 19.00 -14.02 7.09
C ASP A 106 17.53 -13.70 7.38
N VAL A 107 16.62 -13.96 6.43
CA VAL A 107 15.19 -13.64 6.59
C VAL A 107 14.39 -14.78 7.22
N LYS A 108 14.52 -15.98 6.66
CA LYS A 108 13.86 -17.26 7.02
C LYS A 108 12.34 -17.28 6.88
N GLU A 109 11.65 -16.31 7.46
CA GLU A 109 10.20 -16.19 7.45
C GLU A 109 9.75 -14.73 7.49
N CYS A 110 8.50 -14.48 7.13
CA CYS A 110 7.87 -13.16 7.21
C CYS A 110 6.44 -13.32 7.72
N GLY A 111 6.11 -12.70 8.84
CA GLY A 111 4.76 -12.74 9.37
C GLY A 111 3.73 -12.09 8.44
N THR A 112 2.48 -12.52 8.53
CA THR A 112 1.36 -11.83 7.87
C THR A 112 1.28 -10.37 8.34
N GLY A 113 1.31 -9.42 7.39
CA GLY A 113 1.37 -7.98 7.67
C GLY A 113 2.76 -7.42 8.00
N GLU A 114 3.78 -8.27 8.15
CA GLU A 114 5.17 -7.86 8.38
C GLU A 114 5.87 -7.48 7.06
N ALA A 115 6.94 -6.68 7.17
CA ALA A 115 7.86 -6.39 6.07
C ALA A 115 9.32 -6.75 6.43
N LYS A 116 10.00 -7.51 5.57
CA LYS A 116 11.42 -7.89 5.67
C LYS A 116 12.19 -7.38 4.45
N VAL A 117 13.50 -7.19 4.57
CA VAL A 117 14.32 -6.60 3.49
C VAL A 117 15.43 -7.56 3.08
N THR A 118 15.71 -7.59 1.78
CA THR A 118 16.91 -8.21 1.19
C THR A 118 17.57 -7.28 0.17
N GLN A 119 18.77 -7.63 -0.30
CA GLN A 119 19.38 -6.95 -1.44
C GLN A 119 18.65 -7.27 -2.76
N GLY A 120 18.69 -6.34 -3.71
CA GLY A 120 18.14 -6.58 -5.06
C GLY A 120 18.98 -7.50 -5.95
N HIS A 121 20.24 -7.75 -5.58
CA HIS A 121 21.20 -8.56 -6.34
C HIS A 121 21.37 -8.09 -7.79
N TYR A 122 20.89 -8.87 -8.77
CA TYR A 122 20.95 -8.53 -10.20
C TYR A 122 19.74 -7.72 -10.69
N LEU A 123 18.80 -7.37 -9.81
CA LEU A 123 17.73 -6.43 -10.15
C LEU A 123 18.33 -5.03 -10.37
N PRO A 124 17.68 -4.21 -11.22
CA PRO A 124 17.97 -2.77 -11.27
C PRO A 124 17.63 -2.09 -9.93
N ALA A 125 16.65 -2.63 -9.20
CA ALA A 125 16.30 -2.16 -7.88
C ALA A 125 17.37 -2.50 -6.83
N ARG A 126 17.66 -1.57 -5.92
CA ARG A 126 18.71 -1.77 -4.88
C ARG A 126 18.30 -2.77 -3.81
N TYR A 127 17.03 -2.76 -3.41
CA TYR A 127 16.48 -3.60 -2.34
C TYR A 127 15.16 -4.26 -2.76
N ILE A 128 14.85 -5.37 -2.10
CA ILE A 128 13.52 -5.98 -2.14
C ILE A 128 12.92 -5.91 -0.73
N ILE A 129 11.72 -5.36 -0.61
CA ILE A 129 10.94 -5.39 0.62
C ILE A 129 9.87 -6.47 0.47
N HIS A 130 10.01 -7.57 1.20
CA HIS A 130 9.08 -8.68 1.22
C HIS A 130 7.97 -8.42 2.23
N THR A 131 6.72 -8.66 1.84
CA THR A 131 5.56 -8.56 2.73
C THR A 131 4.60 -9.72 2.49
N VAL A 132 3.80 -10.05 3.49
CA VAL A 132 2.82 -11.14 3.39
C VAL A 132 1.40 -10.60 3.57
N GLY A 133 0.66 -10.56 2.46
CA GLY A 133 -0.75 -10.15 2.45
C GLY A 133 -1.68 -11.12 3.20
N PRO A 134 -2.88 -10.69 3.58
CA PRO A 134 -3.87 -11.54 4.26
C PRO A 134 -4.39 -12.65 3.36
N LYS A 135 -4.83 -13.77 3.95
CA LYS A 135 -5.77 -14.69 3.28
C LYS A 135 -7.18 -14.16 3.56
N TYR A 136 -7.87 -13.66 2.54
CA TYR A 136 -9.16 -13.02 2.76
C TYR A 136 -10.22 -14.04 3.18
N ASN A 137 -10.96 -13.69 4.23
CA ASN A 137 -12.13 -14.43 4.67
C ASN A 137 -13.22 -13.42 5.06
N MET A 138 -14.41 -13.60 4.49
CA MET A 138 -15.55 -12.71 4.73
C MET A 138 -15.92 -12.61 6.22
N LYS A 139 -15.69 -13.68 7.01
CA LYS A 139 -15.91 -13.66 8.48
C LYS A 139 -14.91 -12.79 9.24
N TYR A 140 -13.76 -12.50 8.65
CA TYR A 140 -12.65 -11.77 9.25
C TYR A 140 -12.24 -10.57 8.37
N GLN A 141 -13.22 -9.88 7.79
CA GLN A 141 -13.01 -8.77 6.86
C GLN A 141 -12.15 -7.67 7.49
N THR A 142 -12.51 -7.17 8.68
CA THR A 142 -11.76 -6.11 9.37
C THR A 142 -10.32 -6.51 9.69
N ALA A 143 -10.08 -7.77 10.06
CA ALA A 143 -8.74 -8.28 10.31
C ALA A 143 -7.92 -8.38 9.01
N SER A 144 -8.56 -8.79 7.92
CA SER A 144 -7.94 -8.84 6.58
C SER A 144 -7.59 -7.43 6.10
N GLU A 145 -8.50 -6.47 6.28
CA GLU A 145 -8.29 -5.06 5.97
C GLU A 145 -7.13 -4.47 6.76
N ASN A 146 -7.11 -4.68 8.08
CA ASN A 146 -6.03 -4.20 8.94
C ASN A 146 -4.68 -4.79 8.55
N THR A 147 -4.65 -6.08 8.18
CA THR A 147 -3.44 -6.75 7.72
C THR A 147 -2.94 -6.17 6.40
N LEU A 148 -3.83 -5.94 5.44
CA LEU A 148 -3.46 -5.35 4.16
C LEU A 148 -2.92 -3.92 4.35
N HIS A 149 -3.58 -3.13 5.19
CA HIS A 149 -3.09 -1.82 5.61
C HIS A 149 -1.69 -1.91 6.21
N MET A 150 -1.45 -2.86 7.13
CA MET A 150 -0.12 -3.11 7.71
C MET A 150 0.94 -3.47 6.67
N CYS A 151 0.60 -4.22 5.62
CA CYS A 151 1.54 -4.52 4.54
C CYS A 151 2.05 -3.23 3.87
N TYR A 152 1.15 -2.36 3.40
CA TYR A 152 1.53 -1.09 2.76
C TYR A 152 2.25 -0.16 3.75
N ARG A 153 1.73 -0.05 4.98
CA ARG A 153 2.31 0.83 6.00
C ARG A 153 3.72 0.39 6.40
N ASN A 154 3.95 -0.91 6.58
CA ASN A 154 5.25 -1.43 7.01
C ASN A 154 6.29 -1.42 5.87
N THR A 155 5.88 -1.62 4.61
CA THR A 155 6.81 -1.50 3.47
C THR A 155 7.27 -0.05 3.28
N LEU A 156 6.35 0.91 3.34
CA LEU A 156 6.67 2.35 3.28
C LEU A 156 7.54 2.79 4.47
N GLN A 157 7.22 2.30 5.67
CA GLN A 157 8.01 2.57 6.87
C GLN A 157 9.44 2.01 6.74
N LYS A 158 9.62 0.81 6.16
CA LYS A 158 10.96 0.25 5.90
C LYS A 158 11.75 1.09 4.90
N ALA A 159 11.12 1.54 3.81
CA ALA A 159 11.76 2.43 2.85
C ALA A 159 12.23 3.73 3.51
N LYS A 160 11.38 4.34 4.34
CA LYS A 160 11.73 5.53 5.12
C LYS A 160 12.89 5.29 6.10
N GLU A 161 12.85 4.20 6.87
CA GLU A 161 13.90 3.85 7.85
C GLU A 161 15.27 3.66 7.21
N MET A 162 15.28 3.18 5.96
CA MET A 162 16.50 2.97 5.17
C MET A 162 16.93 4.20 4.37
N GLY A 163 16.17 5.31 4.42
CA GLY A 163 16.46 6.52 3.64
C GLY A 163 16.34 6.30 2.13
N LEU A 164 15.39 5.45 1.70
CA LEU A 164 15.11 5.21 0.28
C LEU A 164 14.21 6.33 -0.25
N HIS A 165 14.43 6.74 -1.50
CA HIS A 165 13.70 7.84 -2.14
C HIS A 165 12.61 7.33 -3.09
N SER A 166 12.72 6.11 -3.60
CA SER A 166 11.75 5.52 -4.51
C SER A 166 11.33 4.10 -4.12
N ILE A 167 10.03 3.81 -4.19
CA ILE A 167 9.48 2.49 -3.92
C ILE A 167 8.42 2.10 -4.95
N ALA A 168 8.53 0.90 -5.50
CA ALA A 168 7.49 0.30 -6.33
C ALA A 168 6.74 -0.79 -5.56
N ILE A 169 5.42 -0.70 -5.55
CA ILE A 169 4.54 -1.56 -4.75
C ILE A 169 3.54 -2.25 -5.70
N PRO A 170 3.53 -3.60 -5.77
CA PRO A 170 2.56 -4.32 -6.57
C PRO A 170 1.19 -4.33 -5.86
N VAL A 171 0.16 -4.82 -6.53
CA VAL A 171 -1.11 -5.16 -5.89
C VAL A 171 -0.89 -6.32 -4.89
N ILE A 172 -0.79 -5.99 -3.60
CA ILE A 172 -0.50 -6.98 -2.53
C ILE A 172 -1.68 -7.95 -2.34
N ASN A 173 -2.90 -7.44 -2.52
CA ASN A 173 -4.16 -8.17 -2.41
C ASN A 173 -4.44 -9.02 -3.67
N SER A 174 -3.62 -10.04 -3.91
CA SER A 174 -3.74 -10.86 -5.12
C SER A 174 -5.03 -11.69 -5.19
N LEU A 175 -5.50 -11.96 -6.41
CA LEU A 175 -6.66 -12.82 -6.68
C LEU A 175 -6.57 -14.19 -6.02
N LYS A 176 -5.36 -14.77 -5.93
CA LYS A 176 -5.10 -16.06 -5.25
C LYS A 176 -5.51 -16.05 -3.78
N ARG A 177 -5.55 -14.88 -3.15
CA ARG A 177 -5.93 -14.68 -1.74
C ARG A 177 -7.41 -14.30 -1.55
N ASN A 178 -8.21 -14.32 -2.63
CA ASN A 178 -9.66 -14.04 -2.65
C ASN A 178 -10.05 -12.68 -2.08
N TYR A 179 -9.14 -11.70 -2.06
CA TYR A 179 -9.44 -10.36 -1.57
C TYR A 179 -10.18 -9.57 -2.67
N PRO A 180 -11.34 -8.95 -2.38
CA PRO A 180 -12.05 -8.13 -3.36
C PRO A 180 -11.15 -7.00 -3.92
N PRO A 181 -10.87 -6.98 -5.24
CA PRO A 181 -9.88 -6.06 -5.80
C PRO A 181 -10.14 -4.57 -5.51
N ASP A 182 -11.41 -4.16 -5.57
CA ASP A 182 -11.88 -2.81 -5.25
C ASP A 182 -11.63 -2.44 -3.78
N GLN A 183 -12.01 -3.31 -2.84
CA GLN A 183 -11.76 -3.09 -1.42
C GLN A 183 -10.27 -3.04 -1.10
N GLY A 184 -9.47 -3.88 -1.76
CA GLY A 184 -8.01 -3.88 -1.60
C GLY A 184 -7.36 -2.60 -2.10
N ALA A 185 -7.81 -2.09 -3.25
CA ALA A 185 -7.35 -0.83 -3.82
C ALA A 185 -7.68 0.36 -2.90
N HIS A 186 -8.88 0.43 -2.32
CA HIS A 186 -9.23 1.46 -1.33
C HIS A 186 -8.25 1.48 -0.15
N VAL A 187 -7.87 0.31 0.39
CA VAL A 187 -6.90 0.20 1.49
C VAL A 187 -5.52 0.66 1.05
N ALA A 188 -5.06 0.23 -0.13
CA ALA A 188 -3.76 0.60 -0.69
C ALA A 188 -3.63 2.11 -0.85
N LEU A 189 -4.59 2.71 -1.58
CA LEU A 189 -4.60 4.13 -1.91
C LEU A 189 -4.71 5.01 -0.66
N ARG A 190 -5.63 4.67 0.25
CA ARG A 190 -5.78 5.39 1.53
C ARG A 190 -4.50 5.35 2.36
N THR A 191 -3.89 4.17 2.49
CA THR A 191 -2.69 3.98 3.33
C THR A 191 -1.52 4.79 2.77
N VAL A 192 -1.27 4.69 1.46
CA VAL A 192 -0.21 5.45 0.79
C VAL A 192 -0.48 6.96 0.89
N ARG A 193 -1.73 7.40 0.69
CA ARG A 193 -2.12 8.81 0.81
C ARG A 193 -1.80 9.37 2.19
N ARG A 194 -2.28 8.71 3.25
CA ARG A 194 -2.03 9.13 4.64
C ARG A 194 -0.55 9.09 5.01
N PHE A 195 0.19 8.11 4.50
CA PHE A 195 1.63 8.05 4.69
C PHE A 195 2.34 9.25 4.06
N LEU A 196 2.01 9.60 2.81
CA LEU A 196 2.61 10.74 2.10
C LEU A 196 2.23 12.10 2.73
N GLU A 197 1.03 12.24 3.31
CA GLU A 197 0.66 13.45 4.06
C GLU A 197 1.55 13.66 5.29
N ARG A 198 1.94 12.59 5.98
CA ARG A 198 2.76 12.66 7.21
C ARG A 198 4.26 12.61 6.96
N HIS A 199 4.67 11.89 5.93
CA HIS A 199 6.06 11.51 5.67
C HIS A 199 6.47 11.79 4.23
N GLY A 200 5.76 12.67 3.52
CA GLY A 200 6.04 12.97 2.11
C GLY A 200 7.49 13.37 1.86
N ASN A 201 8.16 14.05 2.79
CA ASN A 201 9.56 14.47 2.61
C ASN A 201 10.57 13.30 2.63
N SER A 202 10.17 12.09 3.00
CA SER A 202 11.07 10.92 2.99
C SER A 202 11.00 10.09 1.72
N LEU A 203 10.05 10.36 0.81
CA LEU A 203 9.89 9.62 -0.44
C LEU A 203 9.62 10.60 -1.59
N ASP A 204 10.39 10.47 -2.65
CA ASP A 204 10.25 11.24 -3.87
C ASP A 204 9.32 10.55 -4.88
N THR A 205 9.26 9.21 -4.84
CA THR A 205 8.43 8.43 -5.77
C THR A 205 7.82 7.19 -5.14
N VAL A 206 6.51 7.01 -5.32
CA VAL A 206 5.79 5.77 -5.04
C VAL A 206 5.11 5.30 -6.32
N ILE A 207 5.42 4.09 -6.76
CA ILE A 207 4.89 3.50 -7.98
C ILE A 207 3.91 2.41 -7.60
N PHE A 208 2.63 2.56 -7.97
CA PHE A 208 1.68 1.46 -7.97
C PHE A 208 1.90 0.63 -9.24
N VAL A 209 2.44 -0.57 -9.08
CA VAL A 209 2.60 -1.52 -10.17
C VAL A 209 1.39 -2.43 -10.21
N VAL A 210 0.62 -2.36 -11.29
CA VAL A 210 -0.65 -3.08 -11.43
C VAL A 210 -0.58 -4.03 -12.60
N ASP A 211 -1.35 -5.12 -12.55
CA ASP A 211 -1.61 -5.94 -13.72
C ASP A 211 -2.80 -5.33 -14.51
N LYS A 212 -2.93 -5.69 -15.79
CA LYS A 212 -4.05 -5.26 -16.64
C LYS A 212 -5.45 -5.42 -16.03
N VAL A 213 -5.64 -6.42 -15.18
CA VAL A 213 -6.93 -6.70 -14.52
C VAL A 213 -7.26 -5.69 -13.42
N ASP A 214 -6.26 -5.07 -12.82
CA ASP A 214 -6.40 -4.10 -11.74
C ASP A 214 -6.31 -2.65 -12.24
N LEU A 215 -5.74 -2.42 -13.43
CA LEU A 215 -5.49 -1.08 -13.98
C LEU A 215 -6.75 -0.20 -13.96
N GLY A 216 -7.87 -0.67 -14.50
CA GLY A 216 -9.10 0.10 -14.53
C GLY A 216 -9.68 0.42 -13.14
N ILE A 217 -9.43 -0.44 -12.15
CA ILE A 217 -9.83 -0.19 -10.76
C ILE A 217 -9.01 0.97 -10.20
N TYR A 218 -7.70 0.95 -10.38
CA TYR A 218 -6.82 2.03 -9.90
C TYR A 218 -7.07 3.35 -10.64
N GLU A 219 -7.31 3.33 -11.95
CA GLU A 219 -7.65 4.53 -12.73
C GLU A 219 -8.93 5.22 -12.22
N VAL A 220 -9.94 4.46 -11.81
CA VAL A 220 -11.19 4.98 -11.24
C VAL A 220 -11.02 5.46 -9.80
N LEU A 221 -10.26 4.73 -8.98
CA LEU A 221 -10.17 5.01 -7.55
C LEU A 221 -9.09 6.03 -7.17
N LEU A 222 -8.01 6.18 -7.96
CA LEU A 222 -6.94 7.15 -7.68
C LEU A 222 -7.44 8.59 -7.50
N PRO A 223 -8.32 9.14 -8.37
CA PRO A 223 -8.86 10.49 -8.19
C PRO A 223 -9.60 10.70 -6.86
N LEU A 224 -10.08 9.62 -6.22
CA LEU A 224 -10.78 9.71 -4.94
C LEU A 224 -9.84 10.04 -3.77
N TYR A 225 -8.59 9.57 -3.84
CA TYR A 225 -7.57 9.72 -2.79
C TYR A 225 -6.48 10.72 -3.18
N PHE A 226 -6.27 10.92 -4.47
CA PHE A 226 -5.27 11.78 -5.08
C PHE A 226 -5.93 12.65 -6.15
N PRO A 227 -6.93 13.49 -5.77
CA PRO A 227 -7.55 14.38 -6.74
C PRO A 227 -6.51 15.35 -7.29
N ARG A 228 -6.53 15.54 -8.61
CA ARG A 228 -5.60 16.41 -9.37
C ARG A 228 -6.16 17.80 -9.63
N SER A 229 -7.45 18.00 -9.32
CA SER A 229 -8.12 19.28 -9.46
C SER A 229 -9.21 19.44 -8.41
N LYS A 230 -9.68 20.68 -8.23
CA LYS A 230 -10.81 20.93 -7.34
C LYS A 230 -12.08 20.19 -7.77
N GLN A 231 -12.27 20.01 -9.09
CA GLN A 231 -13.39 19.25 -9.62
C GLN A 231 -13.31 17.77 -9.25
N GLU A 232 -12.14 17.14 -9.35
CA GLU A 232 -11.94 15.76 -8.90
C GLU A 232 -12.15 15.63 -7.39
N GLU A 233 -11.64 16.58 -6.60
CA GLU A 233 -11.84 16.60 -5.15
C GLU A 233 -13.33 16.68 -4.78
N ASP A 234 -14.08 17.57 -5.42
CA ASP A 234 -15.51 17.75 -5.15
C ASP A 234 -16.32 16.51 -5.59
N ALA A 235 -15.97 15.88 -6.72
CA ALA A 235 -16.60 14.64 -7.17
C ALA A 235 -16.25 13.44 -6.26
N ALA A 236 -15.03 13.39 -5.73
CA ALA A 236 -14.56 12.32 -4.86
C ALA A 236 -15.38 12.22 -3.57
N ARG A 237 -15.84 13.36 -3.03
CA ARG A 237 -16.66 13.43 -1.81
C ARG A 237 -17.93 12.57 -1.86
N TYR A 238 -18.50 12.36 -3.05
CA TYR A 238 -19.72 11.59 -3.23
C TYR A 238 -19.45 10.10 -3.54
N GLN A 239 -18.22 9.76 -3.91
CA GLN A 239 -17.82 8.42 -4.36
C GLN A 239 -16.93 7.69 -3.35
N LEU A 240 -16.33 8.41 -2.40
CA LEU A 240 -15.58 7.81 -1.31
C LEU A 240 -16.49 6.94 -0.44
N PRO A 241 -15.97 5.81 0.08
CA PRO A 241 -16.69 5.00 1.05
C PRO A 241 -16.98 5.81 2.33
N SER A 242 -18.02 5.42 3.07
CA SER A 242 -18.37 6.09 4.33
C SER A 242 -17.26 6.02 5.39
N ASP A 243 -16.47 4.96 5.37
CA ASP A 243 -15.26 4.83 6.17
C ASP A 243 -14.01 5.07 5.30
N VAL A 244 -13.38 6.22 5.54
CA VAL A 244 -12.12 6.62 4.90
C VAL A 244 -10.90 6.38 5.80
N GLY A 245 -11.02 5.46 6.75
CA GLY A 245 -9.98 5.03 7.69
C GLY A 245 -9.57 6.11 8.71
N GLY A 246 -8.72 5.69 9.63
CA GLY A 246 -8.07 6.55 10.60
C GLY A 246 -7.01 7.46 9.98
N PRO A 247 -6.36 8.29 10.81
CA PRO A 247 -5.43 9.30 10.33
C PRO A 247 -4.09 8.72 9.84
N ASP A 248 -3.84 7.42 10.03
CA ASP A 248 -2.73 6.67 9.41
C ASP A 248 -3.20 5.74 8.28
N GLY A 249 -4.52 5.73 7.98
CA GLY A 249 -5.16 4.93 6.94
C GLY A 249 -5.65 3.56 7.41
N GLU A 250 -5.51 3.27 8.71
CA GLU A 250 -5.97 2.06 9.38
C GLU A 250 -7.51 1.94 9.37
N PRO A 251 -8.08 0.72 9.36
CA PRO A 251 -9.52 0.56 9.46
C PRO A 251 -10.05 1.02 10.83
N ILE A 252 -11.23 1.66 10.85
CA ILE A 252 -11.87 2.10 12.09
C ILE A 252 -12.62 0.91 12.71
N MET A 253 -12.07 0.34 13.78
CA MET A 253 -12.75 -0.74 14.53
C MET A 253 -13.78 -0.15 15.50
N ALA A 254 -15.07 -0.39 15.26
CA ALA A 254 -16.15 0.06 16.15
C ALA A 254 -16.01 -0.45 17.60
N ASP A 255 -15.44 -1.65 17.79
CA ASP A 255 -15.44 -2.36 19.07
C ASP A 255 -14.30 -2.00 20.04
N ARG A 256 -13.44 -1.02 19.72
CA ARG A 256 -12.38 -0.55 20.64
C ARG A 256 -12.68 0.76 21.35
N GLN A 257 -13.88 1.31 21.20
CA GLN A 257 -14.40 2.31 22.14
C GLN A 257 -14.93 1.62 23.39
N ILE A 258 -14.04 0.98 24.16
CA ILE A 258 -14.40 0.53 25.50
C ILE A 258 -14.74 1.80 26.29
N ARG A 259 -16.03 2.02 26.52
CA ARG A 259 -16.48 2.93 27.59
C ARG A 259 -15.80 2.41 28.85
N ILE A 260 -14.87 3.17 29.40
CA ILE A 260 -14.46 2.99 30.78
C ILE A 260 -15.72 3.32 31.59
N ILE A 261 -16.54 2.30 31.83
CA ILE A 261 -17.59 2.37 32.82
C ILE A 261 -16.82 2.15 34.12
N ASP A 262 -16.56 3.22 34.86
CA ASP A 262 -16.07 3.11 36.22
C ASP A 262 -16.99 2.14 36.97
N ASN A 263 -16.45 0.98 37.34
CA ASN A 263 -17.20 -0.01 38.10
C ASN A 263 -17.47 0.57 39.51
N PRO A 264 -18.73 0.88 39.90
CA PRO A 264 -19.02 1.54 41.16
C PRO A 264 -18.74 0.66 42.40
N GLN A 265 -18.40 -0.62 42.21
CA GLN A 265 -18.30 -1.58 43.31
C GLN A 265 -16.94 -1.62 44.02
N HIS A 266 -15.95 -0.80 43.65
CA HIS A 266 -14.67 -0.71 44.38
C HIS A 266 -14.52 0.55 45.27
N ALA A 267 -15.56 1.39 45.37
CA ALA A 267 -15.55 2.56 46.26
C ALA A 267 -16.13 2.31 47.67
N LEU A 268 -16.61 1.10 47.97
CA LEU A 268 -17.31 0.80 49.24
C LEU A 268 -16.51 -0.07 50.24
N HIS A 269 -15.20 -0.20 50.09
CA HIS A 269 -14.36 -0.93 51.08
C HIS A 269 -13.11 -0.19 51.57
N VAL A 270 -13.04 1.13 51.39
CA VAL A 270 -11.97 1.96 51.98
C VAL A 270 -12.57 3.17 52.68
N ARG A 271 -13.43 2.94 53.69
CA ARG A 271 -13.79 3.93 54.73
C ARG A 271 -14.58 3.27 55.88
N ALA A 272 -13.98 2.29 56.53
CA ALA A 272 -14.43 1.80 57.84
C ALA A 272 -13.25 1.26 58.64
N SER A 273 -12.22 2.09 58.83
CA SER A 273 -11.14 1.81 59.78
C SER A 273 -10.46 3.12 60.19
N TYR A 274 -11.22 4.09 60.71
CA TYR A 274 -10.70 5.14 61.59
C TYR A 274 -11.85 5.73 62.40
N PHE A 275 -11.64 5.81 63.72
CA PHE A 275 -12.42 6.42 64.80
C PHE A 275 -13.28 5.51 65.70
N HIS A 276 -12.65 5.22 66.87
CA HIS A 276 -13.14 4.92 68.22
C HIS A 276 -13.77 3.55 68.48
#